data_AF-A0AAD7F5Z3-F1
#
_entry.id   AF-A0AAD7F5Z3-F1
#
_cell.length_a   1.000
_cell.length_b   1.000
_cell.length_c   1.000
_cell.angle_alpha   90.00
_cell.angle_beta   90.00
_cell.angle_gamma   90.00
#
_symmetry.space_group_name_H-M   'P 1'
#
loop_
_entity.id
_entity.type
_entity.pdbx_description
1 polymer ?
#
loop_
_entity_poly.entity_id
_entity_poly.type
_entity_poly.pdbx_seq_one_letter_code
_entity_poly.pdbx_strand_id
1 'polypeptide(L)'
;MSSPPSECLHTEKASVTRSDIWYEDGNVVLQAESKQFRVHWSILTSQSSFFKDLQGLSQPDENQPCVDGFPVVELPDSVVDVEYLMKGLYLPTFLGQPALPLPVIEALIRLGRKYDFRDLLDFAVARLTYENPTTIEAYDALLDSDRKYTPTRIVKSPGLLFDTITLAQENGIMSVLPCAFYRILRRFETLFDHIPRNDGTLAALSSADLHRCVGPATGSCKLSSDQATPCIKIRDSRLNDYFDSLHLGALSTFSPSAKGNRKLQLCTDYKESVRALVDGGRARMWDELPGFFELPPWDKLKLSDL
;
A
#
# COMPACT_ATOMS: atom_id res chain seq x y z
N MET A 1 -19.25 -29.12 54.06
CA MET A 1 -19.22 -28.99 52.58
C MET A 1 -18.03 -28.13 52.26
N SER A 2 -16.91 -28.75 51.88
CA SER A 2 -15.66 -28.06 51.57
C SER A 2 -15.66 -27.69 50.08
N SER A 3 -15.50 -26.41 49.76
CA SER A 3 -15.33 -25.92 48.39
C SER A 3 -14.03 -26.48 47.78
N PRO A 4 -14.00 -26.80 46.48
CA PRO A 4 -12.78 -27.27 45.82
C PRO A 4 -11.78 -26.11 45.62
N PRO A 5 -10.47 -26.41 45.52
CA PRO A 5 -9.48 -25.40 45.20
C PRO A 5 -9.64 -24.96 43.74
N SER A 6 -9.48 -23.67 43.51
CA SER A 6 -9.41 -23.07 42.17
C SER A 6 -8.29 -23.72 41.36
N GLU A 7 -8.66 -24.40 40.28
CA GLU A 7 -7.71 -24.88 39.26
C GLU A 7 -6.94 -23.67 38.72
N CYS A 8 -5.64 -23.65 38.99
CA CYS A 8 -4.72 -22.76 38.29
C CYS A 8 -4.70 -23.19 36.83
N LEU A 9 -5.21 -22.32 35.95
CA LEU A 9 -5.05 -22.44 34.50
C LEU A 9 -3.53 -22.46 34.21
N HIS A 10 -2.98 -23.66 34.04
CA HIS A 10 -1.67 -23.85 33.44
C HIS A 10 -1.77 -23.32 32.00
N THR A 11 -1.31 -22.08 31.83
CA THR A 11 -1.10 -21.53 30.49
C THR A 11 0.12 -22.29 29.96
N GLU A 12 -0.12 -23.26 29.07
CA GLU A 12 0.93 -24.03 28.41
C GLU A 12 1.83 -23.02 27.68
N LYS A 13 3.03 -22.79 28.21
CA LYS A 13 3.97 -21.81 27.68
C LYS A 13 4.37 -22.31 26.29
N ALA A 14 3.82 -21.68 25.24
CA ALA A 14 4.06 -22.07 23.86
C ALA A 14 5.57 -22.29 23.65
N SER A 15 5.95 -23.44 23.09
CA SER A 15 7.36 -23.78 22.90
C SER A 15 8.00 -22.75 21.97
N VAL A 16 9.00 -22.03 22.47
CA VAL A 16 9.74 -21.07 21.66
C VAL A 16 10.61 -21.83 20.66
N THR A 17 10.60 -21.40 19.40
CA THR A 17 11.30 -22.05 18.28
C THR A 17 12.32 -21.12 17.63
N ARG A 18 13.36 -21.68 17.01
CA ARG A 18 14.37 -20.92 16.27
C ARG A 18 13.90 -20.63 14.85
N SER A 19 14.23 -19.44 14.35
CA SER A 19 14.01 -19.03 12.96
C SER A 19 15.10 -19.57 12.02
N ASP A 20 14.82 -19.55 10.72
CA ASP A 20 15.83 -19.80 9.68
C ASP A 20 16.90 -18.71 9.64
N ILE A 21 16.59 -17.52 10.17
CA ILE A 21 17.54 -16.43 10.37
C ILE A 21 18.21 -16.64 11.73
N TRP A 22 19.26 -17.44 11.69
CA TRP A 22 20.05 -17.82 12.86
C TRP A 22 21.53 -17.80 12.52
N TYR A 23 22.23 -16.76 12.96
CA TYR A 23 23.67 -16.60 12.73
C TYR A 23 24.47 -17.16 13.90
N GLU A 24 25.40 -18.07 13.62
CA GLU A 24 26.23 -18.70 14.66
C GLU A 24 27.16 -17.71 15.37
N ASP A 25 27.54 -16.63 14.71
CA ASP A 25 28.32 -15.52 15.24
C ASP A 25 27.44 -14.36 15.75
N GLY A 26 26.12 -14.51 15.73
CA GLY A 26 25.18 -13.52 16.25
C GLY A 26 25.34 -13.33 17.76
N ASN A 27 25.28 -12.07 18.21
CA ASN A 27 25.54 -11.64 19.58
C ASN A 27 24.30 -11.07 20.29
N VAL A 28 23.12 -11.19 19.69
CA VAL A 28 21.82 -10.89 20.29
C VAL A 28 20.75 -11.82 19.74
N VAL A 29 19.78 -12.15 20.58
CA VAL A 29 18.57 -12.89 20.18
C VAL A 29 17.38 -11.95 20.23
N LEU A 30 16.72 -11.73 19.09
CA LEU A 30 15.42 -11.08 19.06
C LEU A 30 14.33 -12.14 19.20
N GLN A 31 13.32 -11.90 20.00
CA GLN A 31 12.16 -12.79 20.13
C GLN A 31 10.90 -12.04 19.73
N ALA A 32 10.14 -12.59 18.79
CA ALA A 32 8.81 -12.13 18.43
C ALA A 32 7.85 -13.30 18.66
N GLU A 33 6.78 -13.10 19.42
CA GLU A 33 5.87 -14.17 19.86
C GLU A 33 6.66 -15.41 20.36
N SER A 34 6.48 -16.58 19.75
CA SER A 34 7.18 -17.83 20.05
C SER A 34 8.33 -18.15 19.07
N LYS A 35 8.87 -17.17 18.33
CA LYS A 35 9.99 -17.36 17.40
C LYS A 35 11.19 -16.47 17.73
N GLN A 36 12.38 -17.04 17.69
CA GLN A 36 13.64 -16.38 18.00
C GLN A 36 14.55 -16.25 16.78
N PHE A 37 15.23 -15.12 16.68
CA PHE A 37 16.14 -14.74 15.62
C PHE A 37 17.50 -14.40 16.23
N ARG A 38 18.55 -15.15 15.89
CA ARG A 38 19.91 -14.86 16.37
C ARG A 38 20.64 -14.03 15.33
N VAL A 39 20.99 -12.80 15.70
CA VAL A 39 21.43 -11.74 14.78
C VAL A 39 22.54 -10.90 15.42
N HIS A 40 22.98 -9.85 14.73
CA HIS A 40 24.10 -9.00 15.16
C HIS A 40 23.65 -7.60 15.55
N TRP A 41 24.10 -7.15 16.73
CA TRP A 41 23.95 -5.76 17.15
C TRP A 41 24.53 -4.77 16.15
N SER A 42 25.67 -5.08 15.53
CA SER A 42 26.31 -4.18 14.56
C SER A 42 25.40 -3.86 13.38
N ILE A 43 24.66 -4.84 12.87
CA ILE A 43 23.72 -4.64 11.75
C ILE A 43 22.51 -3.84 12.23
N LEU A 44 21.89 -4.23 13.35
CA LEU A 44 20.74 -3.52 13.91
C LEU A 44 21.05 -2.05 14.19
N THR A 45 22.13 -1.78 14.93
CA THR A 45 22.54 -0.43 15.34
C THR A 45 23.10 0.43 14.21
N SER A 46 23.61 -0.18 13.13
CA SER A 46 24.07 0.56 11.95
C SER A 46 22.92 1.20 11.18
N GLN A 47 21.71 0.65 11.27
CA GLN A 47 20.54 1.10 10.51
C GLN A 47 19.38 1.60 11.38
N SER A 48 19.45 1.44 12.71
CA SER A 48 18.41 1.86 13.65
C SER A 48 18.99 2.60 14.84
N SER A 49 18.54 3.84 15.05
CA SER A 49 18.86 4.61 16.26
C SER A 49 18.21 4.01 17.50
N PHE A 50 16.99 3.46 17.38
CA PHE A 50 16.29 2.77 18.45
C PHE A 50 17.13 1.62 19.01
N PHE A 51 17.63 0.74 18.13
CA PHE A 51 18.45 -0.40 18.58
C PHE A 51 19.81 0.05 19.11
N LYS A 52 20.35 1.18 18.63
CA LYS A 52 21.58 1.77 19.16
C LYS A 52 21.39 2.25 20.60
N ASP A 53 20.29 2.94 20.88
CA ASP A 53 19.95 3.39 22.23
C ASP A 53 19.62 2.21 23.13
N LEU A 54 18.85 1.24 22.63
CA LEU A 54 18.52 0.01 23.35
C LEU A 54 19.76 -0.76 23.79
N GLN A 55 20.74 -0.94 22.89
CA GLN A 55 22.01 -1.60 23.21
C GLN A 55 22.76 -0.86 24.33
N GLY A 56 22.75 0.47 24.32
CA GLY A 56 23.40 1.29 25.35
C GLY A 56 22.72 1.23 26.72
N LEU A 57 21.41 0.93 26.75
CA LEU A 57 20.61 0.78 27.96
C LEU A 57 20.67 -0.65 28.54
N SER A 58 20.99 -1.65 27.71
CA SER A 58 21.17 -3.04 28.15
C SER A 58 22.40 -3.15 29.05
N GLN A 59 22.21 -2.94 30.35
CA GLN A 59 23.22 -3.28 31.36
C GLN A 59 23.32 -4.80 31.47
N PRO A 60 24.53 -5.36 31.63
CA PRO A 60 24.72 -6.77 31.96
C PRO A 60 24.21 -7.00 33.38
N ASP A 61 22.92 -7.30 33.51
CA ASP A 61 22.30 -7.75 34.76
C ASP A 61 22.17 -9.28 34.71
N GLU A 62 22.48 -9.96 35.81
CA GLU A 62 22.42 -11.43 35.94
C GLU A 62 21.00 -11.97 35.74
N ASN A 63 19.98 -11.11 35.85
CA ASN A 63 18.57 -11.47 35.70
C ASN A 63 18.00 -11.25 34.28
N GLN A 64 18.81 -10.84 33.30
CA GLN A 64 18.31 -10.68 31.93
C GLN A 64 18.00 -12.04 31.29
N PRO A 65 16.84 -12.19 30.61
CA PRO A 65 16.56 -13.37 29.82
C PRO A 65 17.66 -13.60 28.79
N CYS A 66 18.28 -14.78 28.83
CA CYS A 66 19.34 -15.16 27.90
C CYS A 66 19.03 -16.49 27.22
N VAL A 67 19.45 -16.63 25.96
CA VAL A 67 19.41 -17.87 25.19
C VAL A 67 20.81 -18.14 24.68
N ASP A 68 21.34 -19.34 24.96
CA ASP A 68 22.72 -19.71 24.65
C ASP A 68 23.77 -18.71 25.20
N GLY A 69 23.45 -18.04 26.31
CA GLY A 69 24.31 -17.01 26.91
C GLY A 69 24.25 -15.63 26.25
N PHE A 70 23.36 -15.42 25.27
CA PHE A 70 23.14 -14.14 24.59
C PHE A 70 21.88 -13.44 25.10
N PRO A 71 21.88 -12.09 25.17
CA PRO A 71 20.72 -11.33 25.62
C PRO A 71 19.54 -11.54 24.68
N VAL A 72 18.36 -11.73 25.26
CA VAL A 72 17.09 -11.80 24.51
C VAL A 72 16.39 -10.45 24.58
N VAL A 73 16.06 -9.90 23.42
CA VAL A 73 15.23 -8.71 23.27
C VAL A 73 13.86 -9.14 22.75
N GLU A 74 12.83 -9.00 23.58
CA GLU A 74 11.46 -9.29 23.17
C GLU A 74 10.87 -8.11 22.39
N LEU A 75 10.37 -8.40 21.19
CA LEU A 75 9.65 -7.48 20.33
C LEU A 75 8.16 -7.82 20.40
N PRO A 76 7.27 -6.86 20.66
CA PRO A 76 5.83 -7.11 20.76
C PRO A 76 5.15 -7.27 19.38
N ASP A 77 5.91 -7.38 18.30
CA ASP A 77 5.41 -7.48 16.94
C ASP A 77 5.17 -8.94 16.53
N SER A 78 4.39 -9.12 15.46
CA SER A 78 4.17 -10.41 14.83
C SER A 78 5.47 -11.04 14.32
N VAL A 79 5.55 -12.37 14.39
CA VAL A 79 6.69 -13.13 13.85
C VAL A 79 6.90 -12.85 12.36
N VAL A 80 5.82 -12.74 11.59
CA VAL A 80 5.85 -12.52 10.14
C VAL A 80 6.55 -11.19 9.81
N ASP A 81 6.21 -10.12 10.52
CA ASP A 81 6.74 -8.79 10.24
C ASP A 81 8.21 -8.68 10.64
N VAL A 82 8.56 -9.24 11.81
CA VAL A 82 9.97 -9.31 12.25
C VAL A 82 10.78 -10.16 11.27
N GLU A 83 10.22 -11.26 10.74
CA GLU A 83 10.89 -12.06 9.72
C GLU A 83 11.12 -11.27 8.42
N TYR A 84 10.16 -10.47 7.95
CA TYR A 84 10.34 -9.60 6.78
C TYR A 84 11.39 -8.50 7.02
N LEU A 85 11.38 -7.88 8.20
CA LEU A 85 12.39 -6.90 8.58
C LEU A 85 13.79 -7.55 8.59
N MET A 86 13.94 -8.72 9.21
CA MET A 86 15.21 -9.44 9.26
C MET A 86 15.67 -9.87 7.86
N LYS A 87 14.77 -10.35 6.98
CA LYS A 87 15.10 -10.62 5.57
C LYS A 87 15.59 -9.36 4.86
N GLY A 88 14.96 -8.21 5.11
CA GLY A 88 15.39 -6.92 4.56
C GLY A 88 16.80 -6.51 4.98
N LEU A 89 17.17 -6.75 6.25
CA LEU A 89 18.49 -6.40 6.78
C LEU A 89 19.60 -7.36 6.36
N TYR A 90 19.29 -8.65 6.25
CA TYR A 90 20.30 -9.70 6.13
C TYR A 90 20.41 -10.34 4.74
N LEU A 91 19.39 -10.21 3.88
CA LEU A 91 19.35 -10.85 2.57
C LEU A 91 19.26 -9.77 1.47
N PRO A 92 20.38 -9.30 0.91
CA PRO A 92 20.36 -8.26 -0.13
C PRO A 92 19.51 -8.61 -1.36
N THR A 93 19.44 -9.90 -1.71
CA THR A 93 18.63 -10.40 -2.81
C THR A 93 17.12 -10.33 -2.54
N PHE A 94 16.70 -10.24 -1.28
CA PHE A 94 15.29 -10.12 -0.91
C PHE A 94 14.73 -8.77 -1.37
N LEU A 95 15.40 -7.66 -1.02
CA LEU A 95 14.95 -6.32 -1.43
C LEU A 95 15.22 -6.02 -2.92
N GLY A 96 16.16 -6.74 -3.53
CA GLY A 96 16.49 -6.63 -4.96
C GLY A 96 15.44 -7.21 -5.92
N GLN A 97 14.38 -7.85 -5.42
CA GLN A 97 13.31 -8.39 -6.29
C GLN A 97 12.56 -7.27 -7.01
N PRO A 98 12.18 -7.43 -8.30
CA PRO A 98 11.45 -6.39 -9.03
C PRO A 98 10.16 -5.99 -8.33
N ALA A 99 9.39 -6.96 -7.86
CA ALA A 99 8.14 -6.76 -7.11
C ALA A 99 8.22 -7.46 -5.74
N LEU A 100 7.65 -6.81 -4.72
CA LEU A 100 7.51 -7.39 -3.38
C LEU A 100 6.03 -7.56 -3.02
N PRO A 101 5.65 -8.59 -2.24
CA PRO A 101 4.30 -8.68 -1.68
C PRO A 101 3.96 -7.47 -0.82
N LEU A 102 2.71 -6.99 -0.88
CA LEU A 102 2.26 -5.88 -0.04
C LEU A 102 2.53 -6.12 1.47
N PRO A 103 2.34 -7.32 2.05
CA PRO A 103 2.66 -7.57 3.46
C PRO A 103 4.12 -7.31 3.82
N VAL A 104 5.06 -7.48 2.88
CA VAL A 104 6.47 -7.13 3.10
C VAL A 104 6.61 -5.60 3.20
N ILE A 105 5.99 -4.87 2.28
CA ILE A 105 6.03 -3.40 2.25
C ILE A 105 5.39 -2.83 3.51
N GLU A 106 4.25 -3.37 3.92
CA GLU A 106 3.55 -3.01 5.16
C GLU A 106 4.42 -3.23 6.41
N ALA A 107 5.04 -4.41 6.54
CA ALA A 107 5.92 -4.71 7.66
C ALA A 107 7.13 -3.76 7.71
N LEU A 108 7.75 -3.46 6.56
CA LEU A 108 8.88 -2.53 6.48
C LEU A 108 8.47 -1.08 6.82
N ILE A 109 7.28 -0.63 6.41
CA ILE A 109 6.76 0.68 6.81
C ILE A 109 6.52 0.73 8.32
N ARG A 110 5.77 -0.24 8.86
CA ARG A 110 5.39 -0.27 10.27
C ARG A 110 6.59 -0.40 11.20
N LEU A 111 7.44 -1.40 10.96
CA LEU A 111 8.62 -1.65 11.80
C LEU A 111 9.74 -0.67 11.52
N GLY A 112 9.87 -0.19 10.29
CA GLY A 112 10.84 0.85 9.94
C GLY A 112 10.56 2.15 10.67
N ARG A 113 9.29 2.57 10.76
CA ARG A 113 8.91 3.75 11.55
C ARG A 113 9.04 3.50 13.06
N LYS A 114 8.59 2.34 13.55
CA LYS A 114 8.61 2.00 14.99
C LYS A 114 10.02 1.89 15.57
N TYR A 115 10.94 1.31 14.81
CA TYR A 115 12.31 1.06 15.24
C TYR A 115 13.33 1.94 14.51
N ASP A 116 12.90 3.00 13.85
CA ASP A 116 13.75 3.96 13.13
C ASP A 116 14.74 3.32 12.13
N PHE A 117 14.30 2.30 11.37
CA PHE A 117 15.03 1.80 10.20
C PHE A 117 14.68 2.62 8.96
N ARG A 118 15.27 3.82 8.86
CA ARG A 118 14.92 4.82 7.84
C ARG A 118 15.10 4.32 6.41
N ASP A 119 16.22 3.66 6.11
CA ASP A 119 16.50 3.19 4.76
C ASP A 119 15.46 2.13 4.28
N LEU A 120 15.00 1.28 5.19
CA LEU A 120 13.96 0.29 4.90
C LEU A 120 12.58 0.92 4.77
N LEU A 121 12.27 1.92 5.60
CA LEU A 121 11.06 2.72 5.51
C LEU A 121 11.00 3.45 4.16
N ASP A 122 12.05 4.20 3.82
CA ASP A 122 12.16 4.95 2.56
C ASP A 122 12.05 4.01 1.35
N PHE A 123 12.70 2.85 1.39
CA PHE A 123 12.59 1.83 0.36
C PHE A 123 11.14 1.35 0.16
N ALA A 124 10.41 1.08 1.25
CA ALA A 124 9.05 0.58 1.19
C ALA A 124 8.06 1.68 0.72
N VAL A 125 8.20 2.91 1.24
CA VAL A 125 7.42 4.07 0.80
C VAL A 125 7.66 4.36 -0.67
N ALA A 126 8.90 4.29 -1.16
CA ALA A 126 9.24 4.49 -2.57
C ALA A 126 8.58 3.47 -3.51
N ARG A 127 8.30 2.24 -3.06
CA ARG A 127 7.51 1.27 -3.84
C ARG A 127 6.04 1.65 -3.89
N LEU A 128 5.48 2.09 -2.77
CA LEU A 128 4.06 2.47 -2.67
C LEU A 128 3.74 3.72 -3.50
N THR A 129 4.61 4.75 -3.43
CA THR A 129 4.47 6.01 -4.16
C THR A 129 4.80 5.87 -5.64
N TYR A 130 5.69 4.95 -6.02
CA TYR A 130 5.92 4.62 -7.44
C TYR A 130 4.66 4.07 -8.12
N GLU A 131 3.91 3.19 -7.44
CA GLU A 131 2.67 2.61 -7.99
C GLU A 131 1.49 3.58 -7.97
N ASN A 132 1.62 4.70 -7.26
CA ASN A 132 0.60 5.71 -7.09
C ASN A 132 1.20 7.11 -7.23
N PRO A 133 1.68 7.46 -8.43
CA PRO A 133 2.48 8.65 -8.63
C PRO A 133 1.66 9.94 -8.52
N THR A 134 2.37 11.03 -8.25
CA THR A 134 1.79 12.37 -8.08
C THR A 134 1.78 13.20 -9.36
N THR A 135 2.31 12.67 -10.47
CA THR A 135 2.39 13.33 -11.78
C THR A 135 1.75 12.47 -12.86
N ILE A 136 1.10 13.12 -13.83
CA ILE A 136 0.40 12.41 -14.92
C ILE A 136 1.39 11.65 -15.81
N GLU A 137 2.60 12.19 -16.00
CA GLU A 137 3.65 11.59 -16.80
C GLU A 137 4.13 10.28 -16.18
N ALA A 138 4.33 10.27 -14.86
CA ALA A 138 4.70 9.06 -14.15
C ALA A 138 3.56 8.05 -14.13
N TYR A 139 2.30 8.49 -14.02
CA TYR A 139 1.15 7.58 -14.13
C TYR A 139 1.06 6.95 -15.52
N ASP A 140 1.21 7.74 -16.59
CA ASP A 140 1.20 7.24 -17.97
C ASP A 140 2.33 6.26 -18.24
N ALA A 141 3.50 6.46 -17.65
CA ALA A 141 4.63 5.54 -17.76
C ALA A 141 4.35 4.15 -17.15
N LEU A 142 3.33 4.02 -16.28
CA LEU A 142 2.90 2.74 -15.71
C LEU A 142 1.87 2.01 -16.58
N LEU A 143 1.37 2.64 -17.64
CA LEU A 143 0.33 2.07 -18.50
C LEU A 143 0.95 1.34 -19.69
N ASP A 144 0.36 0.20 -20.06
CA ASP A 144 0.71 -0.50 -21.30
C ASP A 144 0.12 0.20 -22.54
N SER A 145 0.34 -0.37 -23.72
CA SER A 145 -0.18 0.15 -24.99
C SER A 145 -1.71 0.24 -25.04
N ASP A 146 -2.41 -0.57 -24.24
CA ASP A 146 -3.87 -0.58 -24.09
C ASP A 146 -4.35 0.39 -22.99
N ARG A 147 -3.45 1.20 -22.42
CA ARG A 147 -3.70 2.07 -21.27
C ARG A 147 -4.16 1.33 -20.01
N LYS A 148 -3.77 0.06 -19.87
CA LYS A 148 -4.04 -0.76 -18.69
C LYS A 148 -2.87 -0.65 -17.73
N TYR A 149 -3.21 -0.41 -16.47
CA TYR A 149 -2.26 -0.43 -15.37
C TYR A 149 -2.07 -1.86 -14.85
N THR A 150 -0.81 -2.26 -14.69
CA THR A 150 -0.40 -3.47 -13.98
C THR A 150 0.73 -3.12 -13.00
N PRO A 151 0.62 -3.49 -11.70
CA PRO A 151 1.70 -3.27 -10.74
C PRO A 151 3.01 -3.91 -11.19
N THR A 152 4.14 -3.22 -10.98
CA THR A 152 5.48 -3.71 -11.39
C THR A 152 6.45 -3.82 -10.21
N ARG A 153 6.22 -3.06 -9.13
CA ARG A 153 6.99 -3.05 -7.89
C ARG A 153 6.26 -3.69 -6.71
N ILE A 154 4.96 -3.95 -6.84
CA ILE A 154 4.17 -4.66 -5.83
C ILE A 154 3.52 -5.87 -6.48
N VAL A 155 3.63 -7.04 -5.84
CA VAL A 155 3.01 -8.27 -6.35
C VAL A 155 1.49 -8.08 -6.40
N LYS A 156 0.90 -8.36 -7.56
CA LYS A 156 -0.55 -8.29 -7.75
C LYS A 156 -1.26 -9.32 -6.87
N SER A 157 -2.22 -8.87 -6.06
CA SER A 157 -3.10 -9.71 -5.25
C SER A 157 -4.55 -9.22 -5.31
N PRO A 158 -5.53 -10.07 -4.98
CA PRO A 158 -6.90 -9.62 -4.69
C PRO A 158 -6.88 -8.56 -3.59
N GLY A 159 -7.71 -7.52 -3.72
CA GLY A 159 -7.80 -6.47 -2.71
C GLY A 159 -6.64 -5.45 -2.68
N LEU A 160 -5.56 -5.66 -3.46
CA LEU A 160 -4.33 -4.85 -3.42
C LEU A 160 -4.58 -3.32 -3.36
N LEU A 161 -5.50 -2.81 -4.19
CA LEU A 161 -5.77 -1.38 -4.25
C LEU A 161 -6.47 -0.84 -2.98
N PHE A 162 -7.32 -1.65 -2.37
CA PHE A 162 -8.00 -1.32 -1.11
C PHE A 162 -6.98 -1.34 0.03
N ASP A 163 -6.18 -2.41 0.11
CA ASP A 163 -5.15 -2.56 1.13
C ASP A 163 -4.08 -1.47 1.02
N THR A 164 -3.75 -1.02 -0.20
CA THR A 164 -2.86 0.13 -0.45
C THR A 164 -3.41 1.42 0.16
N ILE A 165 -4.71 1.67 0.04
CA ILE A 165 -5.36 2.87 0.59
C ILE A 165 -5.36 2.81 2.11
N THR A 166 -5.76 1.68 2.69
CA THR A 166 -5.74 1.47 4.14
C THR A 166 -4.34 1.68 4.70
N LEU A 167 -3.33 1.03 4.09
CA LEU A 167 -1.93 1.16 4.50
C LEU A 167 -1.45 2.61 4.45
N ALA A 168 -1.74 3.31 3.35
CA ALA A 168 -1.35 4.70 3.16
C ALA A 168 -1.97 5.62 4.23
N GLN A 169 -3.25 5.41 4.56
CA GLN A 169 -3.94 6.20 5.58
C GLN A 169 -3.39 5.95 6.98
N GLU A 170 -3.21 4.68 7.35
CA GLU A 170 -2.73 4.29 8.68
C GLU A 170 -1.29 4.78 8.95
N ASN A 171 -0.50 4.97 7.89
CA ASN A 171 0.91 5.36 8.00
C ASN A 171 1.21 6.78 7.51
N GLY A 172 0.17 7.57 7.18
CA GLY A 172 0.30 8.97 6.77
C GLY A 172 0.93 9.18 5.39
N ILE A 173 0.97 8.17 4.52
CA ILE A 173 1.55 8.25 3.17
C ILE A 173 0.48 8.79 2.20
N MET A 174 0.02 10.00 2.45
CA MET A 174 -1.20 10.54 1.86
C MET A 174 -1.07 10.84 0.36
N SER A 175 0.14 11.01 -0.19
CA SER A 175 0.31 11.28 -1.63
C SER A 175 -0.12 10.11 -2.53
N VAL A 176 -0.22 8.91 -1.97
CA VAL A 176 -0.71 7.71 -2.66
C VAL A 176 -2.21 7.80 -2.97
N LEU A 177 -2.97 8.49 -2.13
CA LEU A 177 -4.43 8.39 -2.11
C LEU A 177 -5.13 8.91 -3.38
N PRO A 178 -4.81 10.10 -3.95
CA PRO A 178 -5.54 10.60 -5.11
C PRO A 178 -5.42 9.67 -6.33
N CYS A 179 -4.21 9.15 -6.61
CA CYS A 179 -4.01 8.20 -7.70
C CYS A 179 -4.69 6.85 -7.40
N ALA A 180 -4.64 6.37 -6.16
CA ALA A 180 -5.31 5.13 -5.78
C ALA A 180 -6.84 5.23 -5.94
N PHE A 181 -7.46 6.32 -5.47
CA PHE A 181 -8.89 6.56 -5.66
C PHE A 181 -9.28 6.72 -7.12
N TYR A 182 -8.48 7.43 -7.92
CA TYR A 182 -8.69 7.51 -9.36
C TYR A 182 -8.74 6.12 -10.02
N ARG A 183 -7.82 5.23 -9.64
CA ARG A 183 -7.78 3.84 -10.15
C ARG A 183 -8.98 3.02 -9.71
N ILE A 184 -9.55 3.28 -8.52
CA ILE A 184 -10.80 2.65 -8.06
C ILE A 184 -11.97 3.11 -8.93
N LEU A 185 -12.08 4.41 -9.20
CA LEU A 185 -13.18 4.94 -10.02
C LEU A 185 -13.15 4.39 -11.46
N ARG A 186 -11.97 4.13 -12.01
CA ARG A 186 -11.82 3.41 -13.30
C ARG A 186 -12.31 1.96 -13.26
N ARG A 187 -12.61 1.42 -12.08
CA ARG A 187 -13.14 0.07 -11.82
C ARG A 187 -14.37 0.14 -10.91
N PHE A 188 -15.28 1.07 -11.20
CA PHE A 188 -16.45 1.41 -10.37
C PHE A 188 -17.27 0.18 -9.91
N GLU A 189 -17.32 -0.88 -10.72
CA GLU A 189 -18.02 -2.13 -10.40
C GLU A 189 -17.52 -2.75 -9.08
N THR A 190 -16.24 -2.59 -8.79
CA THR A 190 -15.60 -3.15 -7.59
C THR A 190 -15.70 -2.25 -6.35
N LEU A 191 -16.26 -1.02 -6.48
CA LEU A 191 -16.22 -0.01 -5.43
C LEU A 191 -16.90 -0.46 -4.12
N PHE A 192 -17.98 -1.24 -4.23
CA PHE A 192 -18.75 -1.75 -3.08
C PHE A 192 -18.46 -3.21 -2.74
N ASP A 193 -17.54 -3.83 -3.47
CA ASP A 193 -17.25 -5.25 -3.31
C ASP A 193 -16.44 -5.49 -2.04
N HIS A 194 -16.71 -6.64 -1.42
CA HIS A 194 -15.85 -7.20 -0.41
C HIS A 194 -14.97 -8.23 -1.09
N ILE A 195 -13.74 -7.85 -1.41
CA ILE A 195 -12.84 -8.69 -2.19
C ILE A 195 -12.18 -9.70 -1.24
N PRO A 196 -12.34 -11.02 -1.46
CA PRO A 196 -11.65 -12.01 -0.64
C PRO A 196 -10.14 -11.93 -0.91
N ARG A 197 -9.38 -11.69 0.16
CA ARG A 197 -7.92 -11.81 0.17
C ARG A 197 -7.51 -13.28 0.10
N ASN A 198 -6.22 -13.53 -0.10
CA ASN A 198 -5.68 -14.88 -0.18
C ASN A 198 -5.84 -15.69 1.11
N ASP A 199 -5.97 -15.02 2.26
CA ASP A 199 -6.18 -15.63 3.58
C ASP A 199 -7.67 -15.82 3.94
N GLY A 200 -8.58 -15.45 3.03
CA GLY A 200 -10.03 -15.52 3.23
C GLY A 200 -10.64 -14.30 3.95
N THR A 201 -9.84 -13.36 4.44
CA THR A 201 -10.35 -12.08 4.96
C THR A 201 -10.87 -11.20 3.82
N LEU A 202 -11.67 -10.18 4.14
CA LEU A 202 -12.29 -9.31 3.13
C LEU A 202 -11.62 -7.95 3.09
N ALA A 203 -11.19 -7.54 1.89
CA ALA A 203 -10.76 -6.18 1.59
C ALA A 203 -11.95 -5.35 1.12
N ALA A 204 -12.16 -4.18 1.75
CA ALA A 204 -13.23 -3.24 1.43
C ALA A 204 -12.78 -1.82 1.79
N LEU A 205 -13.36 -0.82 1.13
CA LEU A 205 -13.11 0.58 1.46
C LEU A 205 -13.81 0.95 2.76
N SER A 206 -13.20 1.84 3.52
CA SER A 206 -13.87 2.45 4.67
C SER A 206 -15.08 3.28 4.20
N SER A 207 -16.07 3.47 5.07
CA SER A 207 -17.21 4.34 4.79
C SER A 207 -16.78 5.77 4.42
N ALA A 208 -15.71 6.26 5.04
CA ALA A 208 -15.14 7.58 4.73
C ALA A 208 -14.55 7.62 3.31
N ASP A 209 -13.90 6.55 2.85
CA ASP A 209 -13.32 6.48 1.51
C ASP A 209 -14.35 6.29 0.41
N LEU A 210 -15.40 5.51 0.70
CA LEU A 210 -16.57 5.45 -0.15
C LEU A 210 -17.19 6.85 -0.31
N HIS A 211 -17.31 7.60 0.78
CA HIS A 211 -17.79 8.98 0.73
C HIS A 211 -16.87 9.89 -0.08
N ARG A 212 -15.54 9.75 0.01
CA ARG A 212 -14.60 10.52 -0.84
C ARG A 212 -14.79 10.21 -2.32
N CYS A 213 -14.97 8.94 -2.66
CA CYS A 213 -15.19 8.49 -4.04
C CYS A 213 -16.55 8.95 -4.60
N VAL A 214 -17.61 8.89 -3.79
CA VAL A 214 -19.00 9.10 -4.25
C VAL A 214 -19.52 10.52 -3.97
N GLY A 215 -19.08 11.16 -2.88
CA GLY A 215 -19.39 12.54 -2.48
C GLY A 215 -20.58 12.67 -1.52
N PRO A 216 -20.83 13.89 -0.99
CA PRO A 216 -21.86 14.15 0.03
C PRO A 216 -23.31 13.92 -0.39
N ALA A 217 -23.58 13.68 -1.68
CA ALA A 217 -24.93 13.37 -2.17
C ALA A 217 -25.50 12.03 -1.67
N THR A 218 -24.71 11.21 -0.95
CA THR A 218 -25.15 9.90 -0.42
C THR A 218 -25.29 9.85 1.09
N GLY A 219 -25.07 10.96 1.82
CA GLY A 219 -25.16 11.04 3.28
C GLY A 219 -26.50 10.62 3.91
N SER A 220 -27.53 10.33 3.10
CA SER A 220 -28.81 9.80 3.56
C SER A 220 -29.29 8.53 2.83
N CYS A 221 -28.47 7.95 1.95
CA CYS A 221 -28.81 6.70 1.29
C CYS A 221 -28.10 5.54 1.98
N LYS A 222 -28.86 4.68 2.67
CA LYS A 222 -28.41 3.32 3.01
C LYS A 222 -28.27 2.54 1.72
N LEU A 223 -27.13 2.68 1.07
CA LEU A 223 -26.91 2.13 -0.26
C LEU A 223 -26.56 0.65 -0.17
N SER A 224 -27.55 -0.21 -0.43
CA SER A 224 -27.29 -1.49 -1.09
C SER A 224 -26.83 -1.22 -2.53
N SER A 225 -26.10 -2.18 -3.13
CA SER A 225 -25.55 -2.10 -4.49
C SER A 225 -26.55 -1.60 -5.55
N ASP A 226 -27.85 -1.86 -5.35
CA ASP A 226 -28.90 -1.56 -6.32
C ASP A 226 -29.43 -0.12 -6.28
N GLN A 227 -29.19 0.63 -5.19
CA GLN A 227 -29.71 2.01 -5.03
C GLN A 227 -28.64 3.09 -5.23
N ALA A 228 -27.36 2.72 -5.29
CA ALA A 228 -26.23 3.64 -5.41
C ALA A 228 -26.05 4.13 -6.85
N THR A 229 -26.59 3.36 -7.77
CA THR A 229 -26.40 3.44 -9.20
C THR A 229 -26.74 4.80 -9.80
N PRO A 230 -27.81 5.52 -9.42
CA PRO A 230 -28.14 6.81 -10.05
C PRO A 230 -27.24 7.98 -9.61
N CYS A 231 -26.95 8.10 -8.31
CA CYS A 231 -26.11 9.19 -7.78
C CYS A 231 -24.64 9.01 -8.17
N ILE A 232 -24.19 7.75 -8.21
CA ILE A 232 -22.87 7.39 -8.74
C ILE A 232 -22.84 7.62 -10.23
N LYS A 233 -23.86 7.21 -11.01
CA LYS A 233 -23.94 7.52 -12.45
C LYS A 233 -23.92 9.01 -12.79
N ILE A 234 -24.35 9.91 -11.91
CA ILE A 234 -24.30 11.37 -12.16
C ILE A 234 -22.88 11.92 -11.90
N ARG A 235 -22.14 11.39 -10.92
CA ARG A 235 -20.74 11.77 -10.68
C ARG A 235 -19.79 11.02 -11.60
N ASP A 236 -20.09 9.78 -11.92
CA ASP A 236 -19.49 8.93 -12.95
C ASP A 236 -19.80 9.47 -14.34
N SER A 237 -20.96 10.10 -14.61
CA SER A 237 -21.14 10.84 -15.87
C SER A 237 -20.34 12.13 -15.86
N ARG A 238 -20.19 12.85 -14.74
CA ARG A 238 -19.30 14.03 -14.70
C ARG A 238 -17.82 13.69 -14.69
N LEU A 239 -17.44 12.51 -14.22
CA LEU A 239 -16.06 12.04 -14.22
C LEU A 239 -15.78 11.34 -15.54
N ASN A 240 -16.58 10.41 -16.04
CA ASN A 240 -16.46 9.85 -17.38
C ASN A 240 -16.70 10.89 -18.48
N ASP A 241 -17.66 11.81 -18.40
CA ASP A 241 -17.75 12.90 -19.41
C ASP A 241 -16.56 13.88 -19.32
N TYR A 242 -15.75 13.85 -18.25
CA TYR A 242 -14.54 14.69 -18.09
C TYR A 242 -13.24 13.87 -18.33
N PHE A 243 -13.27 12.55 -18.14
CA PHE A 243 -12.17 11.60 -18.35
C PHE A 243 -12.23 10.99 -19.76
N ASP A 244 -13.42 10.70 -20.29
CA ASP A 244 -13.70 10.22 -21.64
C ASP A 244 -13.76 11.35 -22.67
N SER A 245 -14.18 12.57 -22.32
CA SER A 245 -13.96 13.73 -23.21
C SER A 245 -12.46 14.03 -23.38
N LEU A 246 -11.63 13.53 -22.46
CA LEU A 246 -10.18 13.49 -22.49
C LEU A 246 -9.62 12.14 -22.97
N HIS A 247 -10.46 11.13 -23.23
CA HIS A 247 -10.09 9.92 -23.97
C HIS A 247 -10.59 10.00 -25.39
N LEU A 248 -9.64 10.33 -26.27
CA LEU A 248 -9.64 10.08 -27.70
C LEU A 248 -10.02 8.65 -28.14
N GLY A 249 -10.48 7.76 -27.26
CA GLY A 249 -11.20 6.55 -27.65
C GLY A 249 -12.32 6.87 -28.64
N ALA A 250 -13.03 8.00 -28.48
CA ALA A 250 -14.06 8.43 -29.42
C ALA A 250 -13.55 8.86 -30.82
N LEU A 251 -12.27 9.20 -30.99
CA LEU A 251 -11.69 9.51 -32.31
C LEU A 251 -10.76 8.42 -32.84
N SER A 252 -10.25 7.51 -31.99
CA SER A 252 -9.45 6.35 -32.40
C SER A 252 -10.29 5.08 -32.62
N THR A 253 -11.48 4.97 -32.02
CA THR A 253 -12.46 3.89 -32.30
C THR A 253 -13.45 4.24 -33.40
N PHE A 254 -13.07 5.10 -34.35
CA PHE A 254 -13.61 5.00 -35.71
C PHE A 254 -13.07 3.72 -36.37
N SER A 255 -13.47 2.57 -35.81
CA SER A 255 -13.29 1.27 -36.41
C SER A 255 -14.13 1.22 -37.69
N PRO A 256 -13.58 0.84 -38.86
CA PRO A 256 -14.25 0.90 -40.16
C PRO A 256 -15.39 -0.10 -40.37
N SER A 257 -16.06 -0.59 -39.32
CA SER A 257 -17.05 -1.66 -39.41
C SER A 257 -18.52 -1.21 -39.39
N ALA A 258 -18.80 0.08 -39.23
CA ALA A 258 -20.12 0.62 -39.55
C ALA A 258 -20.23 0.83 -41.06
N LYS A 259 -21.10 0.06 -41.72
CA LYS A 259 -21.41 0.10 -43.15
C LYS A 259 -21.61 1.55 -43.65
N GLY A 260 -20.56 2.17 -44.19
CA GLY A 260 -20.59 3.55 -44.69
C GLY A 260 -19.22 4.24 -44.69
N ASN A 261 -18.24 3.64 -45.38
CA ASN A 261 -16.84 4.10 -45.38
C ASN A 261 -16.62 5.44 -46.11
N ARG A 262 -16.40 6.52 -45.34
CA ARG A 262 -15.38 7.53 -45.66
C ARG A 262 -14.36 7.52 -44.54
N LYS A 263 -13.14 7.06 -44.80
CA LYS A 263 -12.00 7.31 -43.92
C LYS A 263 -11.81 8.82 -43.84
N LEU A 264 -12.26 9.45 -42.76
CA LEU A 264 -11.85 10.81 -42.45
C LEU A 264 -10.39 10.73 -41.98
N GLN A 265 -9.44 10.74 -42.93
CA GLN A 265 -8.03 10.93 -42.60
C GLN A 265 -7.89 12.34 -42.05
N LEU A 266 -7.95 12.48 -40.73
CA LEU A 266 -7.59 13.73 -40.06
C LEU A 266 -6.15 14.08 -40.46
N CYS A 267 -5.91 15.33 -40.86
CA CYS A 267 -4.56 15.80 -41.14
C CYS A 267 -3.68 15.70 -39.89
N THR A 268 -2.37 15.59 -40.09
CA THR A 268 -1.39 15.46 -39.00
C THR A 268 -1.54 16.59 -37.98
N ASP A 269 -1.67 17.84 -38.46
CA ASP A 269 -1.81 19.03 -37.61
C ASP A 269 -3.07 18.99 -36.73
N TYR A 270 -4.20 18.47 -37.25
CA TYR A 270 -5.41 18.29 -36.46
C TYR A 270 -5.23 17.20 -35.40
N LYS A 271 -4.55 16.10 -35.74
CA LYS A 271 -4.25 15.03 -34.76
C LYS A 271 -3.34 15.53 -33.64
N GLU A 272 -2.33 16.33 -33.97
CA GLU A 272 -1.43 16.95 -33.00
C GLU A 272 -2.16 17.96 -32.12
N SER A 273 -3.01 18.81 -32.71
CA SER A 273 -3.83 19.78 -31.97
C SER A 273 -4.77 19.11 -30.98
N VAL A 274 -5.44 18.03 -31.40
CA VAL A 274 -6.35 17.29 -30.51
C VAL A 274 -5.58 16.53 -29.42
N ARG A 275 -4.41 15.96 -29.72
CA ARG A 275 -3.54 15.36 -28.70
C ARG A 275 -3.10 16.39 -27.67
N ALA A 276 -2.62 17.55 -28.10
CA ALA A 276 -2.20 18.63 -27.20
C ALA A 276 -3.34 19.12 -26.30
N LEU A 277 -4.56 19.24 -26.84
CA LEU A 277 -5.75 19.58 -26.07
C LEU A 277 -6.05 18.52 -24.99
N VAL A 278 -5.96 17.24 -25.38
CA VAL A 278 -6.17 16.11 -24.47
C VAL A 278 -5.11 16.05 -23.39
N ASP A 279 -3.84 16.10 -23.75
CA ASP A 279 -2.75 16.02 -22.78
C ASP A 279 -2.81 17.21 -21.81
N GLY A 280 -3.12 18.41 -22.33
CA GLY A 280 -3.33 19.59 -21.50
C GLY A 280 -4.52 19.46 -20.54
N GLY A 281 -5.62 18.85 -20.96
CA GLY A 281 -6.75 18.60 -20.05
C GLY A 281 -6.46 17.52 -19.00
N ARG A 282 -5.69 16.50 -19.36
CA ARG A 282 -5.30 15.42 -18.44
C ARG A 282 -4.34 15.92 -17.38
N ALA A 283 -3.37 16.76 -17.75
CA ALA A 283 -2.47 17.42 -16.83
C ALA A 283 -3.24 18.27 -15.82
N ARG A 284 -4.15 19.15 -16.29
CA ARG A 284 -5.00 19.97 -15.39
C ARG A 284 -5.84 19.12 -14.45
N MET A 285 -6.47 18.05 -14.97
CA MET A 285 -7.24 17.14 -14.14
C MET A 285 -6.37 16.49 -13.07
N TRP A 286 -5.14 16.06 -13.43
CA TRP A 286 -4.23 15.43 -12.47
C TRP A 286 -3.77 16.41 -11.39
N ASP A 287 -3.52 17.67 -11.75
CA ASP A 287 -3.20 18.74 -10.79
C ASP A 287 -4.34 18.98 -9.80
N GLU A 288 -5.58 18.92 -10.26
CA GLU A 288 -6.79 19.10 -9.44
C GLU A 288 -7.24 17.80 -8.72
N LEU A 289 -6.66 16.65 -9.07
CA LEU A 289 -7.10 15.32 -8.63
C LEU A 289 -7.27 15.19 -7.11
N PRO A 290 -6.36 15.70 -6.25
CA PRO A 290 -6.56 15.65 -4.80
C PRO A 290 -7.86 16.35 -4.36
N GLY A 291 -8.18 17.49 -4.97
CA GLY A 291 -9.38 18.27 -4.66
C GLY A 291 -10.68 17.51 -4.96
N PHE A 292 -10.70 16.63 -5.96
CA PHE A 292 -11.85 15.76 -6.24
C PHE A 292 -12.17 14.82 -5.07
N PHE A 293 -11.17 14.46 -4.25
CA PHE A 293 -11.33 13.54 -3.11
C PHE A 293 -11.31 14.27 -1.77
N GLU A 294 -11.50 15.59 -1.77
CA GLU A 294 -11.43 16.44 -0.57
C GLU A 294 -10.07 16.33 0.16
N LEU A 295 -9.00 16.09 -0.61
CA LEU A 295 -7.63 16.00 -0.11
C LEU A 295 -6.87 17.32 -0.32
N PRO A 296 -5.85 17.61 0.52
CA PRO A 296 -4.93 18.71 0.29
C PRO A 296 -4.23 18.66 -1.09
N PRO A 297 -3.74 19.78 -1.62
CA PRO A 297 -2.97 19.78 -2.86
C PRO A 297 -1.68 18.96 -2.75
N TRP A 298 -1.12 18.58 -3.90
CA TRP A 298 0.01 17.64 -4.01
C TRP A 298 1.25 18.01 -3.19
N ASP A 299 1.58 19.29 -3.08
CA ASP A 299 2.72 19.79 -2.28
C ASP A 299 2.56 19.43 -0.80
N LYS A 300 1.36 19.61 -0.25
CA LYS A 300 1.05 19.25 1.14
C LYS A 300 1.02 17.75 1.36
N LEU A 301 0.48 16.99 0.39
CA LEU A 301 0.45 15.52 0.48
C LEU A 301 1.86 14.92 0.47
N LYS A 302 2.76 15.46 -0.35
CA LYS A 302 4.17 15.00 -0.39
C LYS A 302 4.91 15.28 0.91
N LEU A 303 4.59 16.38 1.58
CA LEU A 303 5.19 16.73 2.87
C LEU A 303 4.72 15.80 4.01
N SER A 304 3.53 15.22 3.90
CA SER A 304 3.02 14.27 4.92
C SER A 304 3.63 12.88 4.84
N ASP A 305 4.24 12.51 3.70
CA ASP A 305 4.81 11.18 3.51
C ASP A 305 6.14 10.95 4.29
N LEU A 306 6.73 12.03 4.83
CA LEU A 306 7.99 12.05 5.57
C LEU A 306 7.77 11.79 7.08
#